data_AF-A0A8J2BIF3-F1
#
_entry.id   AF-A0A8J2BIF3-F1
#
_cell.length_a   1.000
_cell.length_b   1.000
_cell.length_c   1.000
_cell.angle_alpha   90.00
_cell.angle_beta   90.00
_cell.angle_gamma   90.00
#
_symmetry.space_group_name_H-M   'P 1'
#
loop_
_entity.id
_entity.type
_entity.pdbx_description
1 polymer ?
#
loop_
_entity_poly.entity_id
_entity_poly.type
_entity_poly.pdbx_seq_one_letter_code
_entity_poly.pdbx_strand_id
1 'polypeptide(L)'
;MENHDTMKDKSAICRVAVMAPASHIAALVPHVFEKGVARLKLLLEETFPERTIQVDELASCFGKKEQHDLGAEEAGLCSFTEERYPKPTSTTTSTSRKIVQLSPQERAQEVNDALFSEGEKKYDFVFCTIGGLDSLRLRPFLRLPSSSASDEEDLHQIKAKKFEFLPSFFGYSDITSLQCELWNLGVPCYYGGAILVQFGESGVDPHVNAYTKASITAALKRTWFELKPHGIFVPDAHNWFDPSKQSLPPRETPAPEHAWYFLQRDQQVGGGQQGQGQTLQEHAHLDTSSPRKRPLLIGQEDAQTFARGTLFGGCTEVLMTYLASGYPLRVPTADERIILFLETSESMPHAGSVADLIRALSLRGFLKHLVGVIVALPKIEFLGQTARPDPESFRKAQKTAILEALKEHYVDYTCSIAAGPLPLPDKMPVVFNIHAGHVDPQAIVPLGRECLLDVERKRIFFNYGDESWRDEIEIC
;
A
#
# COMPACT_ATOMS: atom_id res chain seq x y z
N MET A 1 46.45 -0.29 -17.21
CA MET A 1 45.26 -0.76 -17.97
C MET A 1 44.71 -1.93 -17.19
N GLU A 2 44.01 -1.65 -16.09
CA GLU A 2 43.33 -2.68 -15.31
C GLU A 2 41.82 -2.56 -15.57
N ASN A 3 41.27 -3.64 -16.11
CA ASN A 3 39.89 -4.11 -16.05
C ASN A 3 38.77 -3.06 -15.96
N HIS A 4 38.37 -2.56 -17.13
CA HIS A 4 37.03 -1.97 -17.33
C HIS A 4 35.96 -3.01 -17.72
N ASP A 5 36.29 -4.30 -17.76
CA ASP A 5 35.44 -5.33 -18.41
C ASP A 5 34.51 -6.09 -17.43
N THR A 6 34.61 -5.91 -16.12
CA THR A 6 33.77 -6.62 -15.13
C THR A 6 32.50 -5.87 -14.70
N MET A 7 32.29 -4.64 -15.17
CA MET A 7 31.10 -3.83 -14.85
C MET A 7 29.92 -4.03 -15.82
N LYS A 8 30.13 -4.67 -16.99
CA LYS A 8 29.07 -4.88 -18.00
C LYS A 8 28.17 -6.10 -17.73
N ASP A 9 28.54 -6.98 -16.81
CA ASP A 9 27.87 -8.29 -16.67
C ASP A 9 26.68 -8.26 -15.68
N LYS A 10 26.67 -7.33 -14.71
CA LYS A 10 25.60 -7.26 -13.70
C LYS A 10 24.29 -6.66 -14.21
N SER A 11 24.29 -5.90 -15.31
CA SER A 11 23.06 -5.39 -15.93
C SER A 11 22.30 -6.46 -16.73
N ALA A 12 22.95 -7.59 -17.05
CA ALA A 12 22.38 -8.60 -17.94
C ALA A 12 21.35 -9.53 -17.28
N ILE A 13 21.36 -9.69 -15.95
CA ILE A 13 20.46 -10.59 -15.22
C ILE A 13 19.53 -9.79 -14.32
N CYS A 14 18.22 -9.95 -14.49
CA CYS A 14 17.20 -9.47 -13.57
C CYS A 14 16.92 -10.50 -12.48
N ARG A 15 17.36 -10.24 -11.25
CA ARG A 15 17.21 -11.17 -10.13
C ARG A 15 15.97 -10.86 -9.31
N VAL A 16 15.13 -11.86 -9.07
CA VAL A 16 13.86 -11.72 -8.36
C VAL A 16 13.80 -12.75 -7.25
N ALA A 17 13.42 -12.32 -6.05
CA ALA A 17 13.09 -13.24 -4.95
C ALA A 17 11.58 -13.33 -4.77
N VAL A 18 11.08 -14.54 -4.54
CA VAL A 18 9.70 -14.82 -4.10
C VAL A 18 9.75 -15.41 -2.70
N MET A 19 9.00 -14.83 -1.75
CA MET A 19 9.05 -15.24 -0.34
C MET A 19 7.70 -15.12 0.38
N ALA A 20 7.53 -15.87 1.46
CA ALA A 20 6.32 -15.92 2.28
C ALA A 20 6.58 -15.43 3.72
N PRO A 21 6.64 -14.10 3.95
CA PRO A 21 6.89 -13.56 5.29
C PRO A 21 5.65 -13.65 6.19
N ALA A 22 4.47 -13.88 5.63
CA ALA A 22 3.19 -14.03 6.34
C ALA A 22 2.71 -15.50 6.28
N SER A 23 1.62 -15.80 5.56
CA SER A 23 1.08 -17.16 5.44
C SER A 23 1.92 -18.05 4.53
N HIS A 24 2.03 -19.34 4.90
CA HIS A 24 2.69 -20.39 4.13
C HIS A 24 1.74 -21.16 3.20
N ILE A 25 0.51 -20.66 2.97
CA ILE A 25 -0.50 -21.38 2.18
C ILE A 25 -0.05 -21.71 0.75
N ALA A 26 0.95 -21.00 0.19
CA ALA A 26 1.56 -21.34 -1.10
C ALA A 26 2.03 -22.81 -1.19
N ALA A 27 2.56 -23.35 -0.08
CA ALA A 27 3.00 -24.74 0.00
C ALA A 27 1.84 -25.75 -0.09
N LEU A 28 0.61 -25.33 0.24
CA LEU A 28 -0.60 -26.14 0.20
C LEU A 28 -1.33 -26.06 -1.15
N VAL A 29 -1.04 -25.04 -1.96
CA VAL A 29 -1.64 -24.83 -3.29
C VAL A 29 -0.55 -24.66 -4.38
N PRO A 30 0.35 -25.66 -4.54
CA PRO A 30 1.50 -25.53 -5.44
C PRO A 30 1.11 -25.21 -6.88
N HIS A 31 -0.02 -25.73 -7.36
CA HIS A 31 -0.52 -25.44 -8.71
C HIS A 31 -0.93 -23.97 -8.93
N VAL A 32 -1.41 -23.26 -7.89
CA VAL A 32 -1.69 -21.81 -7.96
C VAL A 32 -0.39 -21.02 -7.87
N PHE A 33 0.53 -21.45 -7.00
CA PHE A 33 1.85 -20.84 -6.84
C PHE A 33 2.68 -20.93 -8.12
N GLU A 34 2.83 -22.12 -8.71
CA GLU A 34 3.57 -22.37 -9.95
C GLU A 34 3.00 -21.55 -11.11
N LYS A 35 1.67 -21.50 -11.23
CA LYS A 35 0.97 -20.65 -12.20
C LYS A 35 1.32 -19.18 -12.01
N GLY A 36 1.31 -18.69 -10.77
CA GLY A 36 1.66 -17.31 -10.44
C GLY A 36 3.12 -16.98 -10.77
N VAL A 37 4.06 -17.86 -10.41
CA VAL A 37 5.49 -17.67 -10.75
C VAL A 37 5.71 -17.67 -12.27
N ALA A 38 5.03 -18.55 -13.02
CA ALA A 38 5.11 -18.58 -14.47
C ALA A 38 4.64 -17.27 -15.12
N ARG A 39 3.51 -16.73 -14.65
CA ARG A 39 2.98 -15.43 -15.09
C ARG A 39 3.89 -14.26 -14.71
N LEU A 40 4.51 -14.29 -13.53
CA LEU A 40 5.50 -13.30 -13.12
C LEU A 40 6.73 -13.33 -14.05
N LYS A 41 7.26 -14.53 -14.36
CA LYS A 41 8.39 -14.69 -15.29
C LYS A 41 8.05 -14.10 -16.66
N LEU A 42 6.89 -14.45 -17.21
CA LEU A 42 6.43 -13.94 -18.51
C LEU A 42 6.33 -12.40 -18.51
N LEU A 43 5.74 -11.82 -17.46
CA LEU A 43 5.65 -10.36 -17.32
C LEU A 43 7.04 -9.69 -17.30
N LEU A 44 7.99 -10.28 -16.58
CA LEU A 44 9.36 -9.75 -16.46
C LEU A 44 10.12 -9.84 -17.79
N GLU A 45 9.97 -10.96 -18.51
CA GLU A 45 10.56 -11.16 -19.84
C GLU A 45 10.02 -10.15 -20.86
N GLU A 46 8.71 -9.86 -20.81
CA GLU A 46 8.11 -8.81 -21.64
C GLU A 46 8.55 -7.40 -21.24
N THR A 47 8.78 -7.17 -19.94
CA THR A 47 9.14 -5.86 -19.41
C THR A 47 10.61 -5.52 -19.67
N PHE A 48 11.49 -6.53 -19.61
CA PHE A 48 12.95 -6.43 -19.75
C PHE A 48 13.48 -7.46 -20.75
N PRO A 49 13.12 -7.36 -22.05
CA PRO A 49 13.50 -8.34 -23.07
C PRO A 49 15.02 -8.47 -23.28
N GLU A 50 15.78 -7.45 -22.87
CA GLU A 50 17.25 -7.42 -22.92
C GLU A 50 17.94 -8.09 -21.72
N ARG A 51 17.19 -8.50 -20.69
CA ARG A 51 17.73 -9.12 -19.47
C ARG A 51 17.33 -10.58 -19.35
N THR A 52 18.24 -11.40 -18.86
CA THR A 52 17.95 -12.77 -18.42
C THR A 52 17.20 -12.72 -17.10
N ILE A 53 16.01 -13.33 -17.02
CA ILE A 53 15.21 -13.35 -15.80
C ILE A 53 15.61 -14.55 -14.92
N GLN A 54 15.98 -14.28 -13.67
CA GLN A 54 16.22 -15.30 -12.65
C GLN A 54 15.25 -15.08 -11.48
N VAL A 55 14.40 -16.08 -11.21
CA VAL A 55 13.47 -16.06 -10.08
C VAL A 55 13.88 -17.12 -9.06
N ASP A 56 14.23 -16.67 -7.87
CA ASP A 56 14.55 -17.51 -6.71
C ASP A 56 13.30 -17.65 -5.83
N GLU A 57 12.78 -18.87 -5.72
CA GLU A 57 11.67 -19.22 -4.83
C GLU A 57 12.25 -19.62 -3.45
N LEU A 58 12.13 -18.73 -2.45
CA LEU A 58 12.79 -18.93 -1.15
C LEU A 58 12.10 -20.01 -0.31
N ALA A 59 12.80 -20.53 0.71
CA ALA A 59 12.33 -21.68 1.50
C ALA A 59 11.02 -21.41 2.24
N SER A 60 10.75 -20.16 2.63
CA SER A 60 9.46 -19.77 3.21
C SER A 60 8.26 -20.11 2.32
N CYS A 61 8.42 -20.17 0.99
CA CYS A 61 7.35 -20.54 0.07
C CYS A 61 6.85 -21.98 0.27
N PHE A 62 7.70 -22.86 0.78
CA PHE A 62 7.44 -24.31 0.85
C PHE A 62 7.43 -24.87 2.28
N GLY A 63 7.95 -24.13 3.25
CA GLY A 63 8.18 -24.63 4.61
C GLY A 63 9.30 -25.68 4.68
N LYS A 64 9.45 -26.32 5.83
CA LYS A 64 10.41 -27.42 6.03
C LYS A 64 9.74 -28.77 5.82
N LYS A 65 10.48 -29.68 5.19
CA LYS A 65 10.15 -31.11 5.16
C LYS A 65 10.62 -31.72 6.49
N GLU A 66 9.73 -32.36 7.25
CA GLU A 66 10.17 -33.20 8.36
C GLU A 66 10.98 -34.40 7.84
N GLN A 67 12.20 -34.55 8.35
CA GLN A 67 12.78 -35.87 8.60
C GLN A 67 12.37 -36.24 10.03
N HIS A 68 11.93 -37.48 10.22
CA HIS A 68 11.28 -38.02 11.43
C HIS A 68 11.90 -37.63 12.79
N ASP A 69 11.01 -37.63 13.80
CA ASP A 69 11.18 -37.55 15.26
C ASP A 69 11.51 -36.17 15.89
N LEU A 70 10.47 -35.36 16.09
CA LEU A 70 10.41 -34.41 17.20
C LEU A 70 9.22 -34.76 18.11
N GLY A 71 9.50 -34.83 19.41
CA GLY A 71 8.50 -35.05 20.46
C GLY A 71 7.44 -33.96 20.45
N ALA A 72 6.22 -34.33 20.83
CA ALA A 72 4.98 -33.57 20.65
C ALA A 72 4.88 -32.20 21.36
N GLU A 73 5.97 -31.65 21.91
CA GLU A 73 5.94 -30.41 22.71
C GLU A 73 6.44 -29.15 21.95
N GLU A 74 7.09 -29.27 20.79
CA GLU A 74 7.59 -28.10 20.04
C GLU A 74 6.80 -27.76 18.76
N ALA A 75 5.78 -28.56 18.40
CA ALA A 75 4.90 -28.26 17.28
C ALA A 75 3.86 -27.19 17.67
N GLY A 76 4.32 -25.96 17.87
CA GLY A 76 3.48 -24.77 17.97
C GLY A 76 2.79 -24.46 16.63
N LEU A 77 1.90 -25.35 16.19
CA LEU A 77 0.97 -25.11 15.10
C LEU A 77 0.10 -23.93 15.49
N CYS A 78 0.23 -22.82 14.77
CA CYS A 78 -0.82 -21.82 14.74
C CYS A 78 -2.00 -22.46 13.99
N SER A 79 -2.91 -23.11 14.73
CA SER A 79 -4.06 -23.88 14.22
C SER A 79 -5.11 -23.04 13.48
N PHE A 80 -4.88 -21.73 13.32
CA PHE A 80 -5.84 -20.80 12.75
C PHE A 80 -6.05 -20.94 11.24
N THR A 81 -5.08 -21.51 10.48
CA THR A 81 -5.27 -21.72 9.04
C THR A 81 -6.15 -22.92 8.72
N GLU A 82 -6.25 -23.91 9.60
CA GLU A 82 -7.07 -25.11 9.33
C GLU A 82 -8.57 -24.92 9.58
N GLU A 83 -8.96 -24.02 10.50
CA GLU A 83 -10.39 -23.78 10.80
C GLU A 83 -11.10 -22.86 9.80
N ARG A 84 -10.36 -21.96 9.13
CA ARG A 84 -10.95 -20.96 8.21
C ARG A 84 -11.13 -21.45 6.77
N TYR A 85 -10.32 -22.41 6.33
CA TYR A 85 -10.36 -22.93 4.96
C TYR A 85 -11.01 -24.32 4.92
N PRO A 86 -11.91 -24.60 3.96
CA PRO A 86 -12.54 -25.91 3.87
C PRO A 86 -11.49 -27.01 3.68
N LYS A 87 -11.59 -28.09 4.47
CA LYS A 87 -10.69 -29.25 4.36
C LYS A 87 -10.80 -29.87 2.95
N PRO A 88 -9.68 -30.32 2.35
CA PRO A 88 -9.72 -30.97 1.05
C PRO A 88 -10.65 -32.18 1.08
N THR A 89 -11.60 -32.23 0.15
CA THR A 89 -12.65 -33.25 0.07
C THR A 89 -12.22 -34.54 -0.62
N SER A 90 -10.93 -34.73 -0.93
CA SER A 90 -10.45 -35.96 -1.58
C SER A 90 -9.78 -36.90 -0.57
N THR A 91 -10.48 -37.99 -0.24
CA THR A 91 -9.87 -39.24 0.22
C THR A 91 -9.09 -39.87 -0.93
N THR A 92 -7.95 -39.29 -1.25
CA THR A 92 -6.90 -39.95 -2.04
C THR A 92 -5.71 -40.12 -1.13
N THR A 93 -5.34 -41.38 -0.92
CA THR A 93 -4.11 -41.84 -0.26
C THR A 93 -2.89 -41.18 -0.90
N SER A 94 -2.55 -40.00 -0.40
CA SER A 94 -1.24 -39.39 -0.54
C SER A 94 -0.70 -39.28 0.86
N THR A 95 0.49 -39.83 1.08
CA THR A 95 1.29 -39.61 2.30
C THR A 95 1.25 -38.13 2.62
N SER A 96 0.47 -37.73 3.62
CA SER A 96 0.28 -36.34 4.01
C SER A 96 1.58 -35.89 4.68
N ARG A 97 2.55 -35.47 3.86
CA ARG A 97 3.77 -34.81 4.31
C ARG A 97 3.31 -33.59 5.12
N LYS A 98 3.58 -33.58 6.42
CA LYS A 98 3.37 -32.38 7.24
C LYS A 98 4.38 -31.33 6.78
N ILE A 99 3.87 -30.24 6.22
CA ILE A 99 4.69 -29.07 5.92
C ILE A 99 4.81 -28.30 7.25
N VAL A 100 6.03 -28.21 7.77
CA VAL A 100 6.29 -27.41 8.98
C VAL A 100 6.55 -25.97 8.55
N GLN A 101 5.77 -25.06 9.10
CA GLN A 101 5.92 -23.63 8.85
C GLN A 101 7.28 -23.14 9.37
N LEU A 102 7.87 -22.16 8.69
CA LEU A 102 9.06 -21.51 9.21
C LEU A 102 8.70 -20.68 10.44
N SER A 103 9.59 -20.69 11.42
CA SER A 103 9.45 -19.81 12.58
C SER A 103 9.49 -18.33 12.15
N PRO A 104 8.93 -17.41 12.96
CA PRO A 104 9.05 -15.97 12.68
C PRO A 104 10.51 -15.50 12.51
N GLN A 105 11.45 -16.08 13.25
CA GLN A 105 12.87 -15.77 13.12
C GLN A 105 13.44 -16.21 11.76
N GLU A 106 13.07 -17.38 11.27
CA GLU A 106 13.53 -17.88 9.96
C GLU A 106 12.91 -17.10 8.80
N ARG A 107 11.63 -16.76 8.89
CA ARG A 107 10.99 -15.85 7.93
C ARG A 107 11.66 -14.48 7.93
N ALA A 108 11.96 -13.93 9.11
CA ALA A 108 12.67 -12.66 9.22
C ALA A 108 14.09 -12.74 8.65
N GLN A 109 14.77 -13.88 8.80
CA GLN A 109 16.09 -14.09 8.23
C GLN A 109 16.05 -14.02 6.69
N GLU A 110 15.05 -14.61 6.04
CA GLU A 110 14.87 -14.44 4.59
C GLU A 110 14.57 -12.99 4.21
N VAL A 111 13.75 -12.28 4.98
CA VAL A 111 13.51 -10.84 4.74
C VAL A 111 14.81 -10.05 4.87
N ASN A 112 15.62 -10.34 5.88
CA ASN A 112 16.92 -9.69 6.09
C ASN A 112 17.88 -9.94 4.93
N ASP A 113 17.96 -11.18 4.44
CA ASP A 113 18.89 -11.53 3.37
C ASP A 113 18.40 -11.06 1.99
N ALA A 114 17.08 -10.94 1.80
CA ALA A 114 16.50 -10.44 0.57
C ALA A 114 16.53 -8.91 0.48
N LEU A 115 16.13 -8.20 1.56
CA LEU A 115 16.00 -6.75 1.59
C LEU A 115 17.23 -6.06 2.17
N PHE A 116 17.78 -6.53 3.29
CA PHE A 116 18.81 -5.85 4.07
C PHE A 116 20.19 -6.51 3.93
N SER A 117 20.52 -7.01 2.73
CA SER A 117 21.81 -7.65 2.46
C SER A 117 22.97 -6.68 2.64
N GLU A 118 24.04 -7.12 3.31
CA GLU A 118 25.26 -6.34 3.44
C GLU A 118 25.98 -6.23 2.09
N GLY A 119 26.44 -5.03 1.75
CA GLY A 119 27.17 -4.76 0.52
C GLY A 119 26.25 -4.49 -0.67
N GLU A 120 26.36 -5.31 -1.72
CA GLU A 120 25.58 -5.12 -2.94
C GLU A 120 24.19 -5.76 -2.84
N LYS A 121 23.24 -5.11 -3.51
CA LYS A 121 21.87 -5.59 -3.68
C LYS A 121 21.83 -6.98 -4.31
N LYS A 122 21.25 -7.96 -3.60
CA LYS A 122 21.12 -9.34 -4.11
C LYS A 122 20.05 -9.51 -5.20
N TYR A 123 18.91 -8.85 -5.03
CA TYR A 123 17.73 -8.99 -5.89
C TYR A 123 17.26 -7.64 -6.40
N ASP A 124 16.90 -7.52 -7.68
CA ASP A 124 16.23 -6.35 -8.25
C ASP A 124 14.85 -6.10 -7.66
N PHE A 125 14.09 -7.19 -7.52
CA PHE A 125 12.69 -7.21 -7.09
C PHE A 125 12.45 -8.32 -6.07
N VAL A 126 11.58 -8.07 -5.10
CA VAL A 126 11.12 -9.05 -4.12
C VAL A 126 9.60 -9.05 -4.10
N PHE A 127 9.00 -10.23 -4.31
CA PHE A 127 7.55 -10.43 -4.32
C PHE A 127 7.12 -11.34 -3.17
N CYS A 128 6.14 -10.88 -2.40
CA CYS A 128 5.50 -11.73 -1.39
C CYS A 128 4.54 -12.74 -2.04
N THR A 129 4.44 -13.94 -1.49
CA THR A 129 3.51 -14.94 -1.99
C THR A 129 2.05 -14.54 -1.73
N ILE A 130 1.77 -14.07 -0.52
CA ILE A 130 0.43 -13.75 -0.01
C ILE A 130 0.54 -12.98 1.33
N GLY A 131 -0.57 -12.39 1.79
CA GLY A 131 -0.72 -11.86 3.14
C GLY A 131 -0.89 -12.94 4.22
N GLY A 132 -1.52 -12.60 5.34
CA GLY A 132 -1.65 -13.46 6.50
C GLY A 132 -2.19 -12.70 7.71
N LEU A 133 -1.71 -13.02 8.91
CA LEU A 133 -2.16 -12.40 10.16
C LEU A 133 -1.02 -12.21 11.18
N ASP A 134 0.22 -12.54 10.84
CA ASP A 134 1.30 -12.71 11.83
C ASP A 134 2.67 -12.21 11.39
N SER A 135 2.79 -11.53 10.24
CA SER A 135 4.07 -10.99 9.76
C SER A 135 4.69 -9.98 10.73
N LEU A 136 3.89 -9.33 11.59
CA LEU A 136 4.37 -8.44 12.65
C LEU A 136 5.29 -9.16 13.66
N ARG A 137 5.18 -10.48 13.80
CA ARG A 137 6.06 -11.30 14.66
C ARG A 137 7.49 -11.38 14.16
N LEU A 138 7.76 -11.00 12.91
CA LEU A 138 9.12 -10.93 12.37
C LEU A 138 9.90 -9.75 12.96
N ARG A 139 9.19 -8.70 13.42
CA ARG A 139 9.78 -7.42 13.81
C ARG A 139 10.97 -7.49 14.78
N PRO A 140 10.97 -8.34 15.84
CA PRO A 140 12.12 -8.45 16.75
C PRO A 140 13.39 -9.04 16.11
N PHE A 141 13.26 -9.68 14.94
CA PHE A 141 14.33 -10.40 14.26
C PHE A 141 14.81 -9.68 12.98
N LEU A 142 14.19 -8.57 12.60
CA LEU A 142 14.60 -7.79 11.44
C LEU A 142 15.87 -6.98 11.75
N ARG A 143 16.80 -6.94 10.78
CA ARG A 143 18.02 -6.10 10.80
C ARG A 143 17.65 -4.65 10.49
N LEU A 144 16.86 -4.06 11.38
CA LEU A 144 16.51 -2.65 11.31
C LEU A 144 17.59 -1.83 12.02
N PRO A 145 17.95 -0.65 11.50
CA PRO A 145 18.92 0.23 12.16
C PRO A 145 18.39 0.64 13.53
N SER A 146 19.25 0.66 14.54
CA SER A 146 18.85 1.08 15.88
C SER A 146 18.41 2.55 15.87
N SER A 147 17.38 2.85 16.65
CA SER A 147 16.84 4.20 16.85
C SER A 147 17.54 4.97 17.96
N SER A 148 18.75 4.54 18.37
CA SER A 148 19.46 5.18 19.47
C SER A 148 20.16 6.45 18.99
N ALA A 149 20.08 7.53 19.76
CA ALA A 149 20.51 8.87 19.35
C ALA A 149 22.03 9.03 19.11
N SER A 150 22.84 7.97 19.27
CA SER A 150 24.22 7.91 18.80
C SER A 150 24.34 7.61 17.29
N ASP A 151 23.22 7.26 16.64
CA ASP A 151 23.16 6.67 15.30
C ASP A 151 22.65 7.68 14.25
N GLU A 152 22.76 8.99 14.50
CA GLU A 152 22.49 9.98 13.44
C GLU A 152 23.36 9.70 12.21
N GLU A 153 24.58 9.21 12.41
CA GLU A 153 25.51 8.84 11.33
C GLU A 153 25.06 7.56 10.58
N ASP A 154 24.42 6.59 11.23
CA ASP A 154 23.88 5.37 10.60
C ASP A 154 22.55 5.62 9.87
N LEU A 155 21.67 6.43 10.46
CA LEU A 155 20.48 6.95 9.77
C LEU A 155 20.89 7.83 8.59
N HIS A 156 21.95 8.62 8.71
CA HIS A 156 22.50 9.42 7.61
C HIS A 156 23.17 8.52 6.57
N GLN A 157 23.87 7.43 6.94
CA GLN A 157 24.44 6.47 5.99
C GLN A 157 23.37 5.66 5.24
N ILE A 158 22.28 5.26 5.89
CA ILE A 158 21.16 4.57 5.22
C ILE A 158 20.35 5.55 4.38
N LYS A 159 20.18 6.79 4.86
CA LYS A 159 19.65 7.90 4.05
C LYS A 159 20.60 8.31 2.92
N ALA A 160 21.91 8.11 3.05
CA ALA A 160 22.90 8.45 2.01
C ALA A 160 23.09 7.30 1.00
N LYS A 161 22.88 6.05 1.40
CA LYS A 161 22.78 4.86 0.52
C LYS A 161 21.40 4.72 -0.14
N LYS A 162 20.61 5.80 -0.19
CA LYS A 162 19.18 5.83 -0.52
C LYS A 162 18.85 5.20 -1.88
N PHE A 163 17.84 4.33 -1.86
CA PHE A 163 16.99 3.85 -2.98
C PHE A 163 17.62 3.04 -4.11
N GLU A 164 18.87 3.30 -4.50
CA GLU A 164 19.50 2.56 -5.60
C GLU A 164 19.88 1.12 -5.20
N PHE A 165 20.14 0.91 -3.90
CA PHE A 165 20.72 -0.33 -3.37
C PHE A 165 19.73 -1.32 -2.74
N LEU A 166 18.44 -0.98 -2.62
CA LEU A 166 17.43 -1.93 -2.11
C LEU A 166 16.59 -2.55 -3.25
N PRO A 167 16.12 -3.80 -3.10
CA PRO A 167 15.11 -4.35 -3.98
C PRO A 167 13.82 -3.56 -3.91
N SER A 168 13.16 -3.45 -5.05
CA SER A 168 11.76 -3.06 -5.09
C SER A 168 10.92 -4.15 -4.40
N PHE A 169 10.20 -3.81 -3.34
CA PHE A 169 9.45 -4.76 -2.51
C PHE A 169 7.93 -4.70 -2.79
N PHE A 170 7.34 -5.85 -3.13
CA PHE A 170 5.93 -6.01 -3.50
C PHE A 170 5.19 -6.93 -2.51
N GLY A 171 4.06 -6.47 -2.01
CA GLY A 171 3.13 -7.23 -1.19
C GLY A 171 1.99 -6.37 -0.67
N TYR A 172 0.97 -6.96 -0.05
CA TYR A 172 -0.18 -6.24 0.48
C TYR A 172 -0.84 -7.00 1.64
N SER A 173 -1.92 -6.45 2.20
CA SER A 173 -2.64 -7.03 3.34
C SER A 173 -1.75 -7.06 4.59
N ASP A 174 -1.54 -8.21 5.23
CA ASP A 174 -0.64 -8.38 6.39
C ASP A 174 0.77 -7.85 6.18
N ILE A 175 1.25 -7.84 4.92
CA ILE A 175 2.54 -7.27 4.54
C ILE A 175 2.66 -5.76 4.88
N THR A 176 1.53 -5.08 5.12
CA THR A 176 1.49 -3.72 5.65
C THR A 176 2.39 -3.56 6.88
N SER A 177 2.52 -4.58 7.73
CA SER A 177 3.43 -4.57 8.89
C SER A 177 4.88 -4.32 8.50
N LEU A 178 5.39 -5.01 7.47
CA LEU A 178 6.74 -4.81 6.95
C LEU A 178 6.86 -3.49 6.20
N GLN A 179 5.81 -3.07 5.50
CA GLN A 179 5.79 -1.80 4.77
C GLN A 179 5.80 -0.59 5.73
N CYS A 180 5.24 -0.72 6.95
CA CYS A 180 5.41 0.27 8.01
C CYS A 180 6.87 0.39 8.47
N GLU A 181 7.62 -0.72 8.51
CA GLU A 181 9.07 -0.64 8.79
C GLU A 181 9.82 0.06 7.66
N LEU A 182 9.50 -0.24 6.40
CA LEU A 182 10.09 0.47 5.27
C LEU A 182 9.74 1.97 5.29
N TRP A 183 8.51 2.33 5.67
CA TRP A 183 8.10 3.71 5.89
C TRP A 183 8.92 4.42 6.96
N ASN A 184 9.19 3.73 8.08
CA ASN A 184 10.03 4.26 9.16
C ASN A 184 11.45 4.58 8.69
N LEU A 185 11.97 3.77 7.75
CA LEU A 185 13.28 3.97 7.12
C LEU A 185 13.25 4.98 5.96
N GLY A 186 12.07 5.46 5.56
CA GLY A 186 11.89 6.28 4.37
C GLY A 186 12.18 5.54 3.08
N VAL A 187 11.97 4.22 3.04
CA VAL A 187 12.13 3.34 1.88
C VAL A 187 10.77 3.12 1.22
N PRO A 188 10.62 3.33 -0.10
CA PRO A 188 9.35 3.22 -0.80
C PRO A 188 9.15 1.75 -1.18
N CYS A 189 7.90 1.35 -1.27
CA CYS A 189 7.53 -0.02 -1.62
C CYS A 189 6.24 -0.03 -2.43
N TYR A 190 5.88 -1.20 -2.93
CA TYR A 190 4.77 -1.38 -3.84
C TYR A 190 3.69 -2.22 -3.17
N TYR A 191 2.55 -1.60 -2.88
CA TYR A 191 1.40 -2.25 -2.30
C TYR A 191 0.62 -3.00 -3.38
N GLY A 192 0.65 -4.32 -3.34
CA GLY A 192 0.11 -5.22 -4.36
C GLY A 192 1.20 -6.15 -4.92
N GLY A 193 0.90 -6.90 -5.97
CA GLY A 193 1.81 -7.84 -6.61
C GLY A 193 2.06 -9.14 -5.82
N ALA A 194 1.12 -9.64 -5.02
CA ALA A 194 1.27 -10.94 -4.38
C ALA A 194 1.06 -12.11 -5.36
N ILE A 195 1.92 -13.13 -5.25
CA ILE A 195 1.96 -14.27 -6.20
C ILE A 195 0.62 -14.99 -6.32
N LEU A 196 -0.01 -15.37 -5.20
CA LEU A 196 -1.17 -16.27 -5.26
C LEU A 196 -2.45 -15.57 -5.77
N VAL A 197 -2.62 -14.28 -5.47
CA VAL A 197 -3.86 -13.56 -5.78
C VAL A 197 -3.81 -12.85 -7.13
N GLN A 198 -2.71 -12.17 -7.46
CA GLN A 198 -2.63 -11.35 -8.67
C GLN A 198 -2.03 -12.13 -9.82
N PHE A 199 -0.97 -12.89 -9.58
CA PHE A 199 -0.38 -13.74 -10.62
C PHE A 199 -1.07 -15.10 -10.69
N GLY A 200 -1.51 -15.65 -9.57
CA GLY A 200 -2.19 -16.95 -9.46
C GLY A 200 -3.68 -16.91 -9.79
N GLU A 201 -4.21 -15.78 -10.26
CA GLU A 201 -5.64 -15.62 -10.55
C GLU A 201 -6.21 -16.74 -11.45
N SER A 202 -7.48 -17.07 -11.27
CA SER A 202 -8.15 -18.10 -12.07
C SER A 202 -8.27 -17.73 -13.55
N GLY A 203 -8.40 -18.72 -14.42
CA GLY A 203 -8.56 -18.54 -15.86
C GLY A 203 -7.41 -19.15 -16.64
N VAL A 204 -7.59 -19.28 -17.96
CA VAL A 204 -6.61 -19.92 -18.86
C VAL A 204 -5.59 -18.96 -19.47
N ASP A 205 -5.77 -17.65 -19.29
CA ASP A 205 -4.87 -16.65 -19.84
C ASP A 205 -3.45 -16.82 -19.27
N PRO A 206 -2.40 -16.93 -20.10
CA PRO A 206 -1.03 -17.02 -19.61
C PRO A 206 -0.50 -15.70 -19.03
N HIS A 207 -1.20 -14.58 -19.22
CA HIS A 207 -0.85 -13.28 -18.66
C HIS A 207 -1.67 -12.96 -17.42
N VAL A 208 -1.13 -12.02 -16.64
CA VAL A 208 -1.88 -11.33 -15.58
C VAL A 208 -2.92 -10.41 -16.23
N ASN A 209 -4.06 -10.22 -15.57
CA ASN A 209 -5.13 -9.32 -15.95
C ASN A 209 -4.58 -7.97 -16.46
N ALA A 210 -5.09 -7.49 -17.58
CA ALA A 210 -4.57 -6.31 -18.28
C ALA A 210 -4.50 -5.05 -17.41
N TYR A 211 -5.46 -4.83 -16.51
CA TYR A 211 -5.47 -3.69 -15.60
C TYR A 211 -4.32 -3.77 -14.60
N THR A 212 -4.18 -4.93 -13.94
CA THR A 212 -3.07 -5.21 -13.02
C THR A 212 -1.73 -5.11 -13.76
N LYS A 213 -1.62 -5.74 -14.93
CA LYS A 213 -0.45 -5.77 -15.82
C LYS A 213 0.06 -4.36 -16.13
N ALA A 214 -0.83 -3.44 -16.50
CA ALA A 214 -0.44 -2.07 -16.84
C ALA A 214 0.26 -1.36 -15.66
N SER A 215 -0.33 -1.42 -14.46
CA SER A 215 0.23 -0.76 -13.27
C SER A 215 1.53 -1.40 -12.79
N ILE A 216 1.63 -2.74 -12.82
CA ILE A 216 2.83 -3.44 -12.37
C ILE A 216 3.99 -3.27 -13.37
N THR A 217 3.72 -3.24 -14.68
CA THR A 217 4.75 -2.91 -15.68
C THR A 217 5.27 -1.49 -15.45
N ALA A 218 4.40 -0.52 -15.18
CA ALA A 218 4.82 0.84 -14.85
C ALA A 218 5.68 0.89 -13.57
N ALA A 219 5.32 0.10 -12.55
CA ALA A 219 6.08 -0.03 -11.31
C ALA A 219 7.47 -0.66 -11.51
N LEU A 220 7.53 -1.74 -12.29
CA LEU A 220 8.78 -2.41 -12.65
C LEU A 220 9.73 -1.47 -13.41
N LYS A 221 9.19 -0.68 -14.35
CA LYS A 221 9.94 0.32 -15.13
C LYS A 221 10.22 1.62 -14.37
N ARG A 222 9.68 1.79 -13.16
CA ARG A 222 9.78 3.01 -12.34
C ARG A 222 9.32 4.26 -13.09
N THR A 223 8.21 4.12 -13.82
CA THR A 223 7.54 5.22 -14.55
C THR A 223 6.38 5.79 -13.72
N TRP A 224 5.57 6.69 -14.28
CA TRP A 224 4.30 7.08 -13.68
C TRP A 224 3.11 6.28 -14.27
N PHE A 225 1.97 6.31 -13.59
CA PHE A 225 0.75 5.64 -14.02
C PHE A 225 -0.50 6.42 -13.65
N GLU A 226 -1.39 6.60 -14.62
CA GLU A 226 -2.74 7.12 -14.36
C GLU A 226 -3.65 5.97 -13.89
N LEU A 227 -4.15 6.10 -12.66
CA LEU A 227 -5.12 5.16 -12.09
C LEU A 227 -6.50 5.46 -12.65
N LYS A 228 -6.87 4.70 -13.69
CA LYS A 228 -8.19 4.78 -14.32
C LYS A 228 -9.22 3.96 -13.56
N PRO A 229 -10.51 4.35 -13.58
CA PRO A 229 -11.60 3.48 -13.13
C PRO A 229 -11.60 2.16 -13.91
N HIS A 230 -12.09 1.10 -13.27
CA HIS A 230 -12.30 -0.19 -13.90
C HIS A 230 -13.75 -0.62 -13.67
N GLY A 231 -14.45 -1.03 -14.74
CA GLY A 231 -15.91 -1.24 -14.68
C GLY A 231 -16.36 -2.55 -14.05
N ILE A 232 -15.43 -3.45 -13.74
CA ILE A 232 -15.71 -4.78 -13.17
C ILE A 232 -14.74 -5.11 -12.05
N PHE A 233 -15.19 -5.90 -11.08
CA PHE A 233 -14.35 -6.48 -10.06
C PHE A 233 -14.72 -7.95 -9.78
N VAL A 234 -13.84 -8.68 -9.13
CA VAL A 234 -14.06 -10.07 -8.68
C VAL A 234 -14.35 -10.05 -7.19
N PRO A 235 -15.59 -10.37 -6.74
CA PRO A 235 -15.95 -10.34 -5.32
C PRO A 235 -15.16 -11.35 -4.49
N ASP A 236 -14.95 -12.56 -5.02
CA ASP A 236 -14.07 -13.56 -4.42
C ASP A 236 -13.57 -14.58 -5.45
N ALA A 237 -12.37 -15.10 -5.21
CA ALA A 237 -11.68 -16.04 -6.09
C ALA A 237 -12.30 -17.44 -6.05
N HIS A 238 -12.01 -18.25 -7.07
CA HIS A 238 -12.32 -19.68 -7.03
C HIS A 238 -11.50 -20.39 -5.96
N ASN A 239 -12.07 -21.44 -5.35
CA ASN A 239 -11.39 -22.21 -4.32
C ASN A 239 -10.06 -22.80 -4.85
N TRP A 240 -8.93 -22.30 -4.33
CA TRP A 240 -7.59 -22.76 -4.68
C TRP A 240 -7.31 -24.22 -4.34
N PHE A 241 -8.03 -24.82 -3.40
CA PHE A 241 -7.86 -26.24 -3.07
C PHE A 241 -8.53 -27.19 -4.08
N ASP A 242 -9.25 -26.64 -5.06
CA ASP A 242 -9.85 -27.37 -6.15
C ASP A 242 -9.16 -26.98 -7.48
N PRO A 243 -8.17 -27.76 -7.93
CA PRO A 243 -7.43 -27.47 -9.16
C PRO A 243 -8.34 -27.35 -10.40
N SER A 244 -9.47 -28.06 -10.42
CA SER A 244 -10.41 -28.02 -11.54
C SER A 244 -11.06 -26.65 -11.74
N LYS A 245 -11.08 -25.81 -10.68
CA LYS A 245 -11.65 -24.47 -10.73
C LYS A 245 -10.65 -23.40 -11.19
N GLN A 246 -9.36 -23.71 -11.25
CA GLN A 246 -8.33 -22.71 -11.55
C GLN A 246 -8.26 -22.32 -13.04
N SER A 247 -8.89 -23.10 -13.92
CA SER A 247 -9.07 -22.79 -15.34
C SER A 247 -10.37 -22.03 -15.63
N LEU A 248 -11.29 -21.95 -14.66
CA LEU A 248 -12.55 -21.22 -14.84
C LEU A 248 -12.29 -19.71 -14.95
N PRO A 249 -13.08 -18.97 -15.74
CA PRO A 249 -13.01 -17.53 -15.75
C PRO A 249 -13.33 -16.95 -14.36
N PRO A 250 -12.74 -15.79 -13.98
CA PRO A 250 -13.10 -15.09 -12.75
C PRO A 250 -14.60 -14.77 -12.68
N ARG A 251 -15.15 -14.68 -11.46
CA ARG A 251 -16.54 -14.27 -11.24
C ARG A 251 -16.64 -12.75 -11.22
N GLU A 252 -16.81 -12.15 -12.39
CA GLU A 252 -16.86 -10.70 -12.55
C GLU A 252 -18.21 -10.11 -12.11
N THR A 253 -18.18 -8.93 -11.53
CA THR A 253 -19.35 -8.14 -11.07
C THR A 253 -19.11 -6.67 -11.41
N PRO A 254 -20.16 -5.88 -11.74
CA PRO A 254 -20.00 -4.45 -12.00
C PRO A 254 -19.36 -3.71 -10.81
N ALA A 255 -18.32 -2.93 -11.08
CA ALA A 255 -17.68 -2.06 -10.10
C ALA A 255 -18.21 -0.62 -10.22
N PRO A 256 -18.33 0.10 -9.10
CA PRO A 256 -18.66 1.52 -9.13
C PRO A 256 -17.46 2.35 -9.63
N GLU A 257 -17.76 3.48 -10.27
CA GLU A 257 -16.76 4.50 -10.62
C GLU A 257 -16.06 5.09 -9.38
N HIS A 258 -14.93 5.77 -9.62
CA HIS A 258 -14.27 6.58 -8.58
C HIS A 258 -15.22 7.65 -8.03
N ALA A 259 -15.42 7.65 -6.71
CA ALA A 259 -16.32 8.59 -6.05
C ALA A 259 -15.54 9.67 -5.29
N TRP A 260 -15.63 10.92 -5.76
CA TRP A 260 -14.90 12.06 -5.22
C TRP A 260 -15.76 12.84 -4.22
N TYR A 261 -15.22 13.02 -3.02
CA TYR A 261 -15.77 13.87 -1.95
C TYR A 261 -14.75 14.92 -1.56
N PHE A 262 -15.22 15.99 -0.96
CA PHE A 262 -14.36 17.09 -0.55
C PHE A 262 -14.70 17.51 0.87
N LEU A 263 -13.73 17.42 1.77
CA LEU A 263 -13.85 18.02 3.09
C LEU A 263 -13.44 19.49 2.97
N GLN A 264 -14.31 20.37 3.44
CA GLN A 264 -14.13 21.82 3.39
C GLN A 264 -14.43 22.38 4.77
N ARG A 265 -13.81 23.52 5.10
CA ARG A 265 -14.21 24.29 6.27
C ARG A 265 -15.62 24.83 6.03
N ASP A 266 -16.49 24.77 7.03
CA ASP A 266 -17.70 25.57 7.00
C ASP A 266 -17.25 27.03 6.85
N GLN A 267 -17.55 27.66 5.72
CA GLN A 267 -17.53 29.11 5.67
C GLN A 267 -18.50 29.54 6.75
N GLN A 268 -18.03 30.30 7.76
CA GLN A 268 -18.95 30.97 8.65
C GLN A 268 -19.98 31.67 7.77
N VAL A 269 -21.24 31.21 7.84
CA VAL A 269 -22.36 31.89 7.23
C VAL A 269 -22.30 33.30 7.78
N GLY A 270 -21.83 34.23 6.95
CA GLY A 270 -21.72 35.64 7.32
C GLY A 270 -23.05 36.04 7.91
N GLY A 271 -23.02 36.48 9.18
CA GLY A 271 -24.20 36.87 9.92
C GLY A 271 -25.06 37.77 9.04
N GLY A 272 -26.26 37.29 8.72
CA GLY A 272 -27.26 38.06 8.02
C GLY A 272 -27.40 39.40 8.72
N GLN A 273 -27.23 40.48 7.95
CA GLN A 273 -27.48 41.84 8.40
C GLN A 273 -28.87 41.91 9.05
N GLN A 274 -28.91 42.08 10.37
CA GLN A 274 -30.05 42.73 11.01
C GLN A 274 -30.02 44.19 10.60
N GLY A 275 -31.13 44.65 10.04
CA GLY A 275 -31.27 45.97 9.49
C GLY A 275 -31.26 47.09 10.53
N GLN A 276 -30.90 48.25 10.00
CA GLN A 276 -31.29 49.61 10.39
C GLN A 276 -30.66 50.21 11.66
N GLY A 277 -29.86 51.26 11.44
CA GLY A 277 -29.76 52.35 12.41
C GLY A 277 -28.45 53.13 12.42
N GLN A 278 -28.44 54.24 11.66
CA GLN A 278 -27.74 55.50 11.94
C GLN A 278 -26.30 55.73 11.41
N THR A 279 -26.30 56.75 10.55
CA THR A 279 -25.27 57.65 10.01
C THR A 279 -24.23 58.16 11.00
N LEU A 280 -22.97 58.36 10.54
CA LEU A 280 -22.21 59.62 10.60
C LEU A 280 -20.86 59.52 9.85
N GLN A 281 -20.34 60.69 9.47
CA GLN A 281 -19.47 61.02 8.33
C GLN A 281 -17.95 60.88 8.54
N GLU A 282 -17.26 60.75 7.40
CA GLU A 282 -15.92 61.22 6.95
C GLU A 282 -14.84 61.66 7.95
N HIS A 283 -13.59 61.18 7.75
CA HIS A 283 -12.45 61.96 7.25
C HIS A 283 -11.17 61.10 7.05
N ALA A 284 -10.37 61.51 6.06
CA ALA A 284 -9.15 60.89 5.53
C ALA A 284 -7.93 60.96 6.48
N HIS A 285 -6.92 60.10 6.26
CA HIS A 285 -5.51 60.50 6.17
C HIS A 285 -4.63 59.34 5.66
N LEU A 286 -3.81 59.65 4.64
CA LEU A 286 -2.68 58.88 4.13
C LEU A 286 -1.52 58.91 5.12
N ASP A 287 -0.83 57.78 5.31
CA ASP A 287 0.58 57.79 5.68
C ASP A 287 1.35 56.68 4.92
N THR A 288 2.54 57.07 4.48
CA THR A 288 3.44 56.42 3.54
C THR A 288 4.74 56.07 4.27
N SER A 289 5.10 54.79 4.36
CA SER A 289 6.51 54.39 4.52
C SER A 289 6.78 52.96 4.03
N SER A 290 7.83 52.85 3.20
CA SER A 290 8.31 51.69 2.41
C SER A 290 9.06 50.64 3.29
N PRO A 291 9.36 49.38 2.84
CA PRO A 291 10.24 49.12 1.70
C PRO A 291 9.79 47.99 0.73
N ARG A 292 10.20 48.19 -0.53
CA ARG A 292 10.17 47.28 -1.68
C ARG A 292 10.39 45.79 -1.30
N LYS A 293 9.40 44.93 -1.57
CA LYS A 293 9.63 43.51 -1.80
C LYS A 293 9.80 43.26 -3.30
N ARG A 294 10.88 42.56 -3.63
CA ARG A 294 11.24 42.09 -4.97
C ARG A 294 10.07 41.28 -5.56
N PRO A 295 9.85 41.33 -6.89
CA PRO A 295 8.85 40.46 -7.50
C PRO A 295 9.34 39.02 -7.40
N LEU A 296 8.59 38.17 -6.68
CA LEU A 296 8.71 36.72 -6.81
C LEU A 296 7.98 36.37 -8.11
N LEU A 297 8.73 36.01 -9.13
CA LEU A 297 8.22 35.57 -10.42
C LEU A 297 8.43 34.06 -10.55
N ILE A 298 7.36 33.40 -11.00
CA ILE A 298 7.23 32.01 -11.49
C ILE A 298 7.10 30.95 -10.36
N GLY A 299 5.98 30.24 -10.19
CA GLY A 299 4.71 30.21 -10.90
C GLY A 299 3.57 29.85 -9.92
N GLN A 300 2.37 30.36 -10.22
CA GLN A 300 1.16 30.06 -9.47
C GLN A 300 0.78 28.59 -9.71
N GLU A 301 1.06 27.72 -8.74
CA GLU A 301 0.16 26.60 -8.51
C GLU A 301 -1.19 27.25 -8.15
N ASP A 302 -2.19 27.14 -9.03
CA ASP A 302 -3.57 27.31 -8.59
C ASP A 302 -3.82 26.26 -7.51
N ALA A 303 -3.64 26.66 -6.25
CA ALA A 303 -3.55 25.79 -5.08
C ALA A 303 -4.83 24.98 -4.77
N GLN A 304 -5.77 24.90 -5.71
CA GLN A 304 -6.99 24.10 -5.61
C GLN A 304 -7.22 23.11 -6.76
N THR A 305 -6.38 23.08 -7.81
CA THR A 305 -6.54 22.12 -8.93
C THR A 305 -5.91 20.75 -8.63
N PHE A 306 -4.84 20.72 -7.84
CA PHE A 306 -4.12 19.48 -7.52
C PHE A 306 -3.92 19.30 -6.01
N ALA A 307 -4.14 18.09 -5.51
CA ALA A 307 -3.65 17.66 -4.20
C ALA A 307 -2.50 16.67 -4.38
N ARG A 308 -1.37 16.96 -3.74
CA ARG A 308 -0.10 16.27 -4.01
C ARG A 308 0.64 15.95 -2.72
N GLY A 309 1.03 14.68 -2.57
CA GLY A 309 1.73 14.22 -1.37
C GLY A 309 2.28 12.81 -1.52
N THR A 310 3.13 12.42 -0.57
CA THR A 310 3.66 11.07 -0.46
C THR A 310 2.57 10.11 0.01
N LEU A 311 2.43 8.97 -0.65
CA LEU A 311 1.50 7.92 -0.26
C LEU A 311 1.97 7.21 1.00
N PHE A 312 1.06 7.08 1.95
CA PHE A 312 1.21 6.21 3.11
C PHE A 312 -0.11 5.49 3.39
N GLY A 313 -0.02 4.25 3.88
CA GLY A 313 -1.19 3.51 4.36
C GLY A 313 -1.12 2.03 4.02
N GLY A 314 -2.26 1.41 3.76
CA GLY A 314 -2.38 -0.05 3.54
C GLY A 314 -3.65 -0.64 4.14
N CYS A 315 -3.56 -1.89 4.58
CA CYS A 315 -4.68 -2.63 5.16
C CYS A 315 -5.06 -2.06 6.53
N THR A 316 -6.32 -1.67 6.69
CA THR A 316 -6.82 -0.98 7.88
C THR A 316 -6.64 -1.81 9.15
N GLU A 317 -6.99 -3.09 9.11
CA GLU A 317 -6.87 -4.01 10.24
C GLU A 317 -5.42 -4.22 10.68
N VAL A 318 -4.51 -4.26 9.71
CA VAL A 318 -3.08 -4.50 9.95
C VAL A 318 -2.43 -3.23 10.48
N LEU A 319 -2.76 -2.05 9.93
CA LEU A 319 -2.32 -0.77 10.48
C LEU A 319 -2.76 -0.60 11.93
N MET A 320 -4.02 -0.94 12.25
CA MET A 320 -4.50 -0.90 13.62
C MET A 320 -3.69 -1.84 14.54
N THR A 321 -3.43 -3.07 14.10
CA THR A 321 -2.60 -4.04 14.83
C THR A 321 -1.18 -3.51 15.04
N TYR A 322 -0.58 -2.91 14.00
CA TYR A 322 0.74 -2.29 14.07
C TYR A 322 0.77 -1.16 15.10
N LEU A 323 -0.21 -0.25 15.08
CA LEU A 323 -0.30 0.84 16.06
C LEU A 323 -0.52 0.33 17.48
N ALA A 324 -1.36 -0.69 17.66
CA ALA A 324 -1.67 -1.29 18.96
C ALA A 324 -0.48 -2.04 19.58
N SER A 325 0.44 -2.55 18.76
CA SER A 325 1.65 -3.25 19.23
C SER A 325 2.63 -2.37 20.01
N GLY A 326 2.52 -1.05 19.87
CA GLY A 326 3.43 -0.08 20.47
C GLY A 326 4.72 0.15 19.68
N TYR A 327 4.93 -0.52 18.54
CA TYR A 327 6.06 -0.20 17.66
C TYR A 327 5.99 1.24 17.13
N PRO A 328 7.15 1.89 16.92
CA PRO A 328 7.18 3.25 16.43
C PRO A 328 6.67 3.31 15.00
N LEU A 329 5.80 4.28 14.72
CA LEU A 329 5.44 4.69 13.36
C LEU A 329 5.94 6.12 13.17
N ARG A 330 6.80 6.34 12.16
CA ARG A 330 7.33 7.65 11.82
C ARG A 330 6.20 8.59 11.45
N VAL A 331 6.04 9.64 12.24
CA VAL A 331 5.12 10.74 11.93
C VAL A 331 5.79 11.66 10.91
N PRO A 332 5.09 12.12 9.86
CA PRO A 332 5.62 13.09 8.91
C PRO A 332 6.03 14.39 9.62
N THR A 333 7.02 15.05 9.06
CA THR A 333 7.52 16.36 9.52
C THR A 333 6.76 17.51 8.87
N ALA A 334 6.95 18.74 9.35
CA ALA A 334 6.18 19.93 8.92
C ALA A 334 6.16 20.16 7.40
N ASP A 335 7.24 19.80 6.70
CA ASP A 335 7.39 20.00 5.25
C ASP A 335 6.86 18.82 4.41
N GLU A 336 6.52 17.70 5.04
CA GLU A 336 5.97 16.53 4.36
C GLU A 336 4.44 16.66 4.21
N ARG A 337 3.96 16.38 3.00
CA ARG A 337 2.53 16.28 2.66
C ARG A 337 2.19 14.83 2.36
N ILE A 338 1.07 14.35 2.87
CA ILE A 338 0.67 12.94 2.78
C ILE A 338 -0.66 12.79 2.06
N ILE A 339 -0.71 11.78 1.18
CA ILE A 339 -1.96 11.19 0.71
C ILE A 339 -2.14 9.86 1.43
N LEU A 340 -3.21 9.73 2.20
CA LEU A 340 -3.50 8.50 2.94
C LEU A 340 -4.19 7.49 2.01
N PHE A 341 -3.67 6.27 1.94
CA PHE A 341 -4.28 5.15 1.24
C PHE A 341 -4.87 4.15 2.24
N LEU A 342 -6.15 3.83 2.11
CA LEU A 342 -6.82 2.85 2.97
C LEU A 342 -7.49 1.76 2.14
N GLU A 343 -7.36 0.53 2.62
CA GLU A 343 -8.12 -0.63 2.13
C GLU A 343 -8.54 -1.52 3.31
N THR A 344 -9.49 -2.43 3.07
CA THR A 344 -10.00 -3.37 4.08
C THR A 344 -9.86 -4.81 3.60
N SER A 345 -9.49 -5.71 4.51
CA SER A 345 -9.20 -7.10 4.17
C SER A 345 -10.44 -7.95 3.87
N GLU A 346 -10.20 -9.21 3.56
CA GLU A 346 -11.23 -10.25 3.42
C GLU A 346 -12.04 -10.50 4.71
N SER A 347 -11.60 -9.94 5.84
CA SER A 347 -12.35 -9.97 7.10
C SER A 347 -13.66 -9.16 7.04
N MET A 348 -13.79 -8.24 6.07
CA MET A 348 -14.92 -7.32 5.92
C MET A 348 -15.24 -6.61 7.26
N PRO A 349 -14.30 -5.80 7.78
CA PRO A 349 -14.37 -5.26 9.13
C PRO A 349 -15.58 -4.33 9.31
N HIS A 350 -16.02 -4.13 10.55
CA HIS A 350 -17.08 -3.17 10.83
C HIS A 350 -16.61 -1.73 10.56
N ALA A 351 -17.52 -0.87 10.10
CA ALA A 351 -17.21 0.53 9.74
C ALA A 351 -16.57 1.32 10.91
N GLY A 352 -16.99 1.04 12.15
CA GLY A 352 -16.39 1.62 13.35
C GLY A 352 -14.88 1.35 13.47
N SER A 353 -14.42 0.14 13.13
CA SER A 353 -12.99 -0.21 13.19
C SER A 353 -12.15 0.63 12.21
N VAL A 354 -12.74 1.01 11.08
CA VAL A 354 -12.08 1.86 10.08
C VAL A 354 -12.02 3.32 10.55
N ALA A 355 -13.09 3.83 11.16
CA ALA A 355 -13.07 5.13 11.82
C ALA A 355 -12.03 5.20 12.95
N ASP A 356 -11.90 4.13 13.75
CA ASP A 356 -10.97 4.08 14.86
C ASP A 356 -9.50 4.15 14.41
N LEU A 357 -9.16 3.60 13.24
CA LEU A 357 -7.83 3.78 12.65
C LEU A 357 -7.55 5.26 12.36
N ILE A 358 -8.50 5.94 11.74
CA ILE A 358 -8.37 7.36 11.40
C ILE A 358 -8.19 8.19 12.68
N ARG A 359 -8.96 7.91 13.73
CA ARG A 359 -8.80 8.54 15.05
C ARG A 359 -7.44 8.24 15.68
N ALA A 360 -6.97 7.00 15.60
CA ALA A 360 -5.65 6.62 16.11
C ALA A 360 -4.51 7.36 15.39
N LEU A 361 -4.60 7.50 14.06
CA LEU A 361 -3.64 8.30 13.27
C LEU A 361 -3.73 9.79 13.59
N SER A 362 -4.95 10.32 13.80
CA SER A 362 -5.18 11.71 14.23
C SER A 362 -4.49 12.02 15.55
N LEU A 363 -4.73 11.20 16.57
CA LEU A 363 -4.18 11.37 17.92
C LEU A 363 -2.66 11.26 17.97
N ARG A 364 -2.05 10.56 17.00
CA ARG A 364 -0.59 10.48 16.82
C ARG A 364 -0.01 11.65 16.02
N GLY A 365 -0.83 12.60 15.59
CA GLY A 365 -0.42 13.77 14.82
C GLY A 365 -0.19 13.51 13.34
N PHE A 366 -0.47 12.30 12.84
CA PHE A 366 -0.21 11.92 11.45
C PHE A 366 -1.07 12.73 10.48
N LEU A 367 -2.35 12.91 10.81
CA LEU A 367 -3.32 13.59 9.93
C LEU A 367 -3.12 15.12 9.85
N LYS A 368 -2.14 15.70 10.55
CA LYS A 368 -1.78 17.13 10.39
C LYS A 368 -1.16 17.43 9.03
N HIS A 369 -0.62 16.40 8.37
CA HIS A 369 0.11 16.49 7.12
C HIS A 369 -0.73 16.04 5.92
N LEU A 370 -2.02 15.75 6.15
CA LEU A 370 -2.89 15.16 5.16
C LEU A 370 -3.35 16.20 4.14
N VAL A 371 -3.18 15.89 2.86
CA VAL A 371 -3.66 16.71 1.75
C VAL A 371 -4.65 15.98 0.84
N GLY A 372 -4.82 14.68 1.02
CA GLY A 372 -5.82 13.88 0.31
C GLY A 372 -5.93 12.47 0.88
N VAL A 373 -7.02 11.79 0.54
CA VAL A 373 -7.26 10.39 0.92
C VAL A 373 -7.74 9.61 -0.29
N ILE A 374 -7.21 8.42 -0.47
CA ILE A 374 -7.69 7.45 -1.45
C ILE A 374 -8.08 6.15 -0.74
N VAL A 375 -9.25 5.61 -1.08
CA VAL A 375 -9.84 4.45 -0.42
C VAL A 375 -10.19 3.41 -1.47
N ALA A 376 -9.65 2.21 -1.30
CA ALA A 376 -9.95 1.08 -2.16
C ALA A 376 -11.44 0.70 -2.12
N LEU A 377 -11.93 0.08 -3.20
CA LEU A 377 -13.22 -0.60 -3.17
C LEU A 377 -13.19 -1.70 -2.09
N PRO A 378 -14.12 -1.72 -1.12
CA PRO A 378 -14.14 -2.79 -0.12
C PRO A 378 -14.55 -4.13 -0.74
N LYS A 379 -13.86 -5.21 -0.33
CA LYS A 379 -14.28 -6.59 -0.57
C LYS A 379 -15.65 -6.83 0.07
N ILE A 380 -16.50 -7.61 -0.59
CA ILE A 380 -17.89 -7.85 -0.16
C ILE A 380 -18.26 -9.33 -0.05
N GLU A 381 -17.35 -10.23 -0.43
CA GLU A 381 -17.56 -11.67 -0.35
C GLU A 381 -16.23 -12.33 -0.01
N PHE A 382 -16.22 -13.34 0.86
CA PHE A 382 -15.05 -14.18 1.09
C PHE A 382 -15.47 -15.57 1.56
N LEU A 383 -14.98 -16.62 0.90
CA LEU A 383 -15.28 -18.03 1.21
C LEU A 383 -16.78 -18.30 1.38
N GLY A 384 -17.59 -17.75 0.46
CA GLY A 384 -19.05 -17.90 0.44
C GLY A 384 -19.79 -17.06 1.50
N GLN A 385 -19.09 -16.25 2.28
CA GLN A 385 -19.70 -15.28 3.19
C GLN A 385 -19.80 -13.92 2.51
N THR A 386 -20.98 -13.31 2.53
CA THR A 386 -21.20 -11.96 2.01
C THR A 386 -21.19 -10.92 3.14
N ALA A 387 -20.72 -9.72 2.83
CA ALA A 387 -20.76 -8.57 3.72
C ALA A 387 -22.17 -8.32 4.27
N ARG A 388 -22.25 -7.94 5.56
CA ARG A 388 -23.50 -7.71 6.29
C ARG A 388 -23.74 -6.21 6.56
N PRO A 389 -25.01 -5.77 6.65
CA PRO A 389 -26.24 -6.55 6.43
C PRO A 389 -26.43 -6.95 4.95
N ASP A 390 -25.87 -6.16 4.04
CA ASP A 390 -25.75 -6.44 2.62
C ASP A 390 -24.55 -5.64 2.06
N PRO A 391 -24.01 -5.99 0.87
CA PRO A 391 -22.85 -5.29 0.28
C PRO A 391 -23.00 -3.78 0.09
N GLU A 392 -24.19 -3.28 -0.25
CA GLU A 392 -24.41 -1.85 -0.51
C GLU A 392 -24.39 -1.07 0.80
N SER A 393 -25.17 -1.54 1.79
CA SER A 393 -25.20 -0.96 3.13
C SER A 393 -23.83 -1.02 3.80
N PHE A 394 -23.09 -2.11 3.63
CA PHE A 394 -21.73 -2.27 4.14
C PHE A 394 -20.78 -1.21 3.57
N ARG A 395 -20.73 -1.06 2.24
CA ARG A 395 -19.88 -0.05 1.57
C ARG A 395 -20.28 1.37 1.97
N LYS A 396 -21.58 1.63 2.07
CA LYS A 396 -22.10 2.94 2.52
C LYS A 396 -21.66 3.24 3.95
N ALA A 397 -21.78 2.29 4.87
CA ALA A 397 -21.37 2.45 6.26
C ALA A 397 -19.87 2.73 6.38
N GLN A 398 -19.03 1.96 5.66
CA GLN A 398 -17.58 2.17 5.58
C GLN A 398 -17.23 3.59 5.11
N LYS A 399 -17.81 4.01 3.98
CA LYS A 399 -17.63 5.36 3.43
C LYS A 399 -18.02 6.45 4.42
N THR A 400 -19.21 6.32 5.05
CA THR A 400 -19.71 7.28 6.03
C THR A 400 -18.76 7.39 7.22
N ALA A 401 -18.33 6.25 7.79
CA ALA A 401 -17.44 6.24 8.94
C ALA A 401 -16.07 6.90 8.64
N ILE A 402 -15.52 6.68 7.44
CA ILE A 402 -14.29 7.35 6.99
C ILE A 402 -14.50 8.87 6.92
N LEU A 403 -15.56 9.32 6.24
CA LEU A 403 -15.84 10.75 6.06
C LEU A 403 -16.11 11.46 7.40
N GLU A 404 -16.86 10.83 8.30
CA GLU A 404 -17.15 11.36 9.62
C GLU A 404 -15.89 11.45 10.48
N ALA A 405 -15.07 10.39 10.56
CA ALA A 405 -13.83 10.42 11.33
C ALA A 405 -12.81 11.43 10.78
N LEU A 406 -12.73 11.58 9.46
CA LEU A 406 -11.90 12.63 8.85
C LEU A 406 -12.46 14.02 9.15
N LYS A 407 -13.79 14.21 9.13
CA LYS A 407 -14.44 15.48 9.45
C LYS A 407 -14.22 15.87 10.91
N GLU A 408 -14.37 14.93 11.85
CA GLU A 408 -14.04 15.11 13.27
C GLU A 408 -12.63 15.71 13.40
N HIS A 409 -11.63 15.07 12.81
CA HIS A 409 -10.26 15.58 12.80
C HIS A 409 -10.12 16.95 12.12
N TYR A 410 -10.66 17.09 10.91
CA TYR A 410 -10.48 18.27 10.07
C TYR A 410 -11.16 19.53 10.68
N VAL A 411 -12.30 19.37 11.36
CA VAL A 411 -13.00 20.45 12.07
C VAL A 411 -12.37 20.73 13.44
N ASP A 412 -12.12 19.71 14.26
CA ASP A 412 -11.64 19.93 15.63
C ASP A 412 -10.23 20.52 15.67
N TYR A 413 -9.34 20.11 14.74
CA TYR A 413 -7.99 20.67 14.67
C TYR A 413 -7.96 22.11 14.14
N THR A 414 -8.96 22.51 13.34
CA THR A 414 -9.09 23.90 12.89
C THR A 414 -9.73 24.80 13.95
N CYS A 415 -10.49 24.22 14.90
CA CYS A 415 -11.03 24.92 16.07
C CYS A 415 -10.13 24.93 17.31
N SER A 416 -9.07 24.10 17.37
CA SER A 416 -8.11 24.05 18.49
C SER A 416 -7.11 25.22 18.45
N ILE A 417 -7.47 26.27 19.18
CA ILE A 417 -6.84 27.61 19.26
C ILE A 417 -5.48 27.65 20.00
N ALA A 418 -4.64 26.62 19.94
CA ALA A 418 -3.38 26.58 20.72
C ALA A 418 -2.08 26.36 19.94
N ALA A 419 -2.12 25.99 18.65
CA ALA A 419 -0.89 25.68 17.89
C ALA A 419 -0.68 26.52 16.61
N GLY A 420 -1.52 27.53 16.37
CA GLY A 420 -1.51 28.30 15.12
C GLY A 420 -2.10 27.52 13.93
N PRO A 421 -2.49 28.21 12.83
CA PRO A 421 -3.14 27.56 11.69
C PRO A 421 -2.16 26.64 10.97
N LEU A 422 -2.36 25.31 11.12
CA LEU A 422 -1.77 24.34 10.21
C LEU A 422 -2.42 24.49 8.82
N PRO A 423 -1.64 24.46 7.72
CA PRO A 423 -2.13 24.70 6.37
C PRO A 423 -2.82 23.44 5.82
N LEU A 424 -3.89 22.98 6.48
CA LEU A 424 -4.80 22.02 5.84
C LEU A 424 -5.41 22.71 4.61
N PRO A 425 -5.45 22.04 3.45
CA PRO A 425 -5.96 22.65 2.22
C PRO A 425 -7.43 23.01 2.41
N ASP A 426 -7.89 24.17 1.93
CA ASP A 426 -9.29 24.63 2.07
C ASP A 426 -10.32 23.59 1.60
N LYS A 427 -9.91 22.75 0.65
CA LYS A 427 -10.67 21.65 0.08
C LYS A 427 -9.78 20.41 -0.02
N MET A 428 -10.02 19.41 0.82
CA MET A 428 -9.26 18.15 0.81
C MET A 428 -10.05 17.08 0.03
N PRO A 429 -9.51 16.51 -1.07
CA PRO A 429 -10.15 15.41 -1.78
C PRO A 429 -10.09 14.10 -1.00
N VAL A 430 -11.21 13.37 -1.00
CA VAL A 430 -11.33 11.99 -0.52
C VAL A 430 -11.94 11.18 -1.67
N VAL A 431 -11.18 10.24 -2.21
CA VAL A 431 -11.57 9.43 -3.38
C VAL A 431 -11.82 7.99 -2.96
N PHE A 432 -12.99 7.45 -3.27
CA PHE A 432 -13.35 6.06 -2.99
C PHE A 432 -13.39 5.21 -4.26
N ASN A 433 -13.44 3.90 -4.06
CA ASN A 433 -13.64 2.87 -5.07
C ASN A 433 -12.45 2.69 -6.03
N ILE A 434 -11.23 2.97 -5.57
CA ILE A 434 -10.07 2.63 -6.39
C ILE A 434 -9.85 1.11 -6.41
N HIS A 435 -9.37 0.59 -7.53
CA HIS A 435 -9.03 -0.82 -7.68
C HIS A 435 -7.64 -1.11 -7.10
N ALA A 436 -7.57 -1.39 -5.80
CA ALA A 436 -6.36 -1.76 -5.07
C ALA A 436 -6.76 -2.56 -3.80
N GLY A 437 -5.80 -3.21 -3.14
CA GLY A 437 -6.10 -3.99 -1.93
C GLY A 437 -6.89 -5.26 -2.22
N HIS A 438 -7.87 -5.64 -1.40
CA HIS A 438 -8.56 -6.94 -1.52
C HIS A 438 -9.64 -7.01 -2.64
N VAL A 439 -9.44 -6.32 -3.76
CA VAL A 439 -10.36 -6.33 -4.90
C VAL A 439 -9.59 -6.55 -6.19
N ASP A 440 -9.95 -7.57 -6.96
CA ASP A 440 -9.33 -7.83 -8.26
C ASP A 440 -10.17 -7.28 -9.43
N PRO A 441 -9.56 -6.82 -10.54
CA PRO A 441 -8.12 -6.61 -10.68
C PRO A 441 -7.62 -5.43 -9.83
N GLN A 442 -6.31 -5.41 -9.54
CA GLN A 442 -5.66 -4.47 -8.62
C GLN A 442 -4.59 -3.63 -9.34
N ALA A 443 -4.58 -2.33 -9.09
CA ALA A 443 -3.43 -1.49 -9.34
C ALA A 443 -2.41 -1.58 -8.20
N ILE A 444 -1.13 -1.39 -8.53
CA ILE A 444 -0.05 -1.29 -7.55
C ILE A 444 -0.02 0.11 -6.93
N VAL A 445 -0.04 0.26 -5.61
CA VAL A 445 0.05 1.58 -4.94
C VAL A 445 1.50 1.82 -4.45
N PRO A 446 2.21 2.87 -4.91
CA PRO A 446 3.61 3.08 -4.53
C PRO A 446 3.74 3.85 -3.21
N LEU A 447 3.70 3.12 -2.10
CA LEU A 447 3.89 3.69 -0.76
C LEU A 447 5.30 4.32 -0.64
N GLY A 448 5.37 5.47 0.03
CA GLY A 448 6.60 6.26 0.13
C GLY A 448 6.97 7.02 -1.14
N ARG A 449 6.17 6.92 -2.22
CA ARG A 449 6.31 7.75 -3.43
C ARG A 449 5.17 8.76 -3.53
N GLU A 450 5.32 9.68 -4.46
CA GLU A 450 4.36 10.74 -4.66
C GLU A 450 3.11 10.29 -5.41
N CYS A 451 1.98 10.88 -5.05
CA CYS A 451 0.70 10.77 -5.73
C CYS A 451 0.15 12.18 -5.98
N LEU A 452 -0.56 12.31 -7.10
CA LEU A 452 -1.21 13.53 -7.50
C LEU A 452 -2.69 13.24 -7.79
N LEU A 453 -3.56 14.00 -7.14
CA LEU A 453 -5.01 13.99 -7.33
C LEU A 453 -5.38 15.28 -8.07
N ASP A 454 -5.75 15.14 -9.34
CA ASP A 454 -6.32 16.23 -10.14
C ASP A 454 -7.79 16.38 -9.74
N VAL A 455 -8.07 17.41 -8.95
CA VAL A 455 -9.37 17.67 -8.35
C VAL A 455 -10.38 18.16 -9.39
N GLU A 456 -9.92 18.89 -10.40
CA GLU A 456 -10.77 19.45 -11.44
C GLU A 456 -11.21 18.37 -12.43
N ARG A 457 -10.24 17.61 -12.95
CA ARG A 457 -10.48 16.56 -13.95
C ARG A 457 -10.81 15.21 -13.32
N LYS A 458 -10.74 15.08 -12.00
CA LYS A 458 -10.99 13.85 -11.23
C LYS A 458 -10.09 12.68 -11.67
N ARG A 459 -8.80 12.96 -11.84
CA ARG A 459 -7.77 11.99 -12.25
C ARG A 459 -6.81 11.71 -11.10
N ILE A 460 -6.24 10.50 -11.08
CA ILE A 460 -5.32 10.04 -10.04
C ILE A 460 -4.05 9.55 -10.73
N PHE A 461 -2.90 10.01 -10.26
CA PHE A 461 -1.61 9.62 -10.81
C PHE A 461 -0.68 9.13 -9.71
N PHE A 462 -0.02 8.01 -10.00
CA PHE A 462 0.99 7.40 -9.15
C PHE A 462 2.36 7.57 -9.78
N ASN A 463 3.34 8.03 -9.00
CA ASN A 463 4.73 7.99 -9.39
C ASN A 463 5.40 6.73 -8.84
N TYR A 464 5.89 5.84 -9.71
CA TYR A 464 6.65 4.65 -9.27
C TYR A 464 8.17 4.88 -9.19
N GLY A 465 8.67 6.09 -9.41
CA GLY A 465 10.09 6.43 -9.27
C GLY A 465 10.67 7.27 -10.41
N ASP A 466 9.83 7.87 -11.23
CA ASP A 466 10.20 8.76 -12.31
C ASP A 466 10.44 10.18 -11.77
N GLU A 467 11.64 10.70 -11.97
CA GLU A 467 12.03 12.03 -11.49
C GLU A 467 11.50 13.16 -12.38
N SER A 468 11.23 12.87 -13.66
CA SER A 468 10.72 13.80 -14.67
C SER A 468 9.19 13.85 -14.77
N TRP A 469 8.47 12.95 -14.10
CA TRP A 469 7.01 12.79 -14.23
C TRP A 469 6.19 14.09 -14.02
N ARG A 470 6.74 15.05 -13.28
CA ARG A 470 6.09 16.34 -13.00
C ARG A 470 5.89 17.14 -14.28
N ASP A 471 6.93 17.21 -15.11
CA ASP A 471 6.91 17.94 -16.38
C ASP A 471 5.99 17.23 -17.39
N GLU A 472 5.92 15.90 -17.34
CA GLU A 472 5.10 15.09 -18.26
C GLU A 472 3.60 15.16 -17.95
N ILE A 473 3.21 15.20 -16.67
CA ILE A 473 1.79 15.29 -16.28
C ILE A 473 1.21 16.67 -16.55
N GLU A 474 1.99 17.74 -16.37
CA GLU A 474 1.53 19.11 -16.67
C GLU A 474 1.21 19.31 -18.17
N ILE A 475 1.76 18.45 -19.03
CA ILE A 475 1.48 18.42 -20.47
C ILE A 475 0.20 17.60 -20.80
N CYS A 476 -0.26 16.74 -19.89
CA CYS A 476 -1.41 15.81 -20.06
C CYS A 476 -2.76 16.33 -19.50
#